data_AF-A0A3D4X9J3-F1
#
_entry.id   AF-A0A3D4X9J3-F1
#
_cell.length_a   1.000
_cell.length_b   1.000
_cell.length_c   1.000
_cell.angle_alpha   90.00
_cell.angle_beta   90.00
_cell.angle_gamma   90.00
#
_symmetry.space_group_name_H-M   'P 1'
#
loop_
_entity.id
_entity.type
_entity.pdbx_description
1 polymer ?
#
loop_
_entity_poly.entity_id
_entity_poly.type
_entity_poly.pdbx_seq_one_letter_code
_entity_poly.pdbx_strand_id
1 'polypeptide(L)'
;QAFYQCGNLKAIVIPRSVTQIDYRAVGFKSPYARYGITKIYGYKKTAAQKWAKKNGIPFVVLEKLGKPGTGSVKNVKGGKIAVTWKKSSNVDGYEIQYADNAAFTGKKTVKVPGVKTTKKDVSVKKGKTYYIRVRGYKKVSGLTYYSAWSGKKKVSVSK
;
A
#
# COMPACT_ATOMS: atom_id res chain seq x y z
N GLN A 1 -1.34 -7.16 -25.48
CA GLN A 1 -0.36 -7.65 -24.48
C GLN A 1 0.19 -6.45 -23.72
N ALA A 2 0.36 -6.51 -22.39
CA ALA A 2 0.63 -5.33 -21.56
C ALA A 2 2.11 -4.90 -21.45
N PHE A 3 3.06 -5.85 -21.48
CA PHE A 3 4.51 -5.59 -21.36
C PHE A 3 5.32 -6.23 -22.50
N TYR A 4 4.74 -6.26 -23.70
CA TYR A 4 5.43 -6.70 -24.92
C TYR A 4 6.46 -5.64 -25.32
N GLN A 5 7.66 -6.06 -25.74
CA GLN A 5 8.75 -5.11 -26.09
C GLN A 5 9.40 -4.33 -24.92
N CYS A 6 9.08 -4.66 -23.67
CA CYS A 6 9.70 -4.05 -22.49
C CYS A 6 11.08 -4.63 -22.14
N GLY A 7 12.11 -4.35 -22.94
CA GLY A 7 13.44 -4.94 -22.79
C GLY A 7 14.21 -4.64 -21.50
N ASN A 8 13.88 -3.53 -20.84
CA ASN A 8 14.50 -3.12 -19.57
C ASN A 8 13.73 -3.61 -18.33
N LEU A 9 12.61 -4.33 -18.52
CA LEU A 9 11.78 -4.80 -17.40
C LEU A 9 12.44 -6.01 -16.72
N LYS A 10 13.16 -5.75 -15.62
CA LYS A 10 13.84 -6.80 -14.83
C LYS A 10 12.92 -7.46 -13.80
N ALA A 11 11.94 -6.74 -13.27
CA ALA A 11 10.99 -7.27 -12.30
C ALA A 11 9.64 -6.56 -12.39
N ILE A 12 8.59 -7.27 -12.03
CA ILE A 12 7.23 -6.72 -11.93
C ILE A 12 6.58 -7.22 -10.65
N VAL A 13 5.63 -6.44 -10.14
CA VAL A 13 4.73 -6.90 -9.10
C VAL A 13 3.32 -7.01 -9.65
N ILE A 14 2.69 -8.14 -9.40
CA ILE A 14 1.32 -8.39 -9.83
C ILE A 14 0.39 -8.36 -8.59
N PRO A 15 -0.55 -7.40 -8.52
CA PRO A 15 -1.49 -7.29 -7.41
C PRO A 15 -2.39 -8.52 -7.25
N ARG A 16 -2.91 -8.72 -6.03
CA ARG A 16 -3.85 -9.83 -5.73
C ARG A 16 -5.15 -9.78 -6.54
N SER A 17 -5.55 -8.59 -7.00
CA SER A 17 -6.76 -8.39 -7.81
C SER A 17 -6.63 -8.91 -9.24
N VAL A 18 -5.42 -9.19 -9.72
CA VAL A 18 -5.22 -9.75 -11.06
C VAL A 18 -5.59 -11.23 -11.04
N THR A 19 -6.68 -11.56 -11.74
CA THR A 19 -7.22 -12.92 -11.82
C THR A 19 -6.76 -13.66 -13.08
N GLN A 20 -6.34 -12.94 -14.12
CA GLN A 20 -5.93 -13.49 -15.40
C GLN A 20 -4.67 -12.78 -15.92
N ILE A 21 -3.76 -13.57 -16.50
CA ILE A 21 -2.53 -13.08 -17.12
C ILE A 21 -2.34 -13.89 -18.39
N ASP A 22 -2.39 -13.22 -19.53
CA ASP A 22 -2.15 -13.85 -20.84
C ASP A 22 -0.73 -14.45 -20.90
N TYR A 23 -0.57 -15.55 -21.62
CA TYR A 23 0.73 -16.19 -21.83
C TYR A 23 1.80 -15.20 -22.28
N ARG A 24 1.47 -14.28 -23.19
CA ARG A 24 2.42 -13.29 -23.73
C ARG A 24 2.40 -11.94 -23.00
N ALA A 25 1.73 -11.83 -21.85
CA ALA A 25 1.53 -10.54 -21.19
C ALA A 25 2.82 -9.92 -20.63
N VAL A 26 3.79 -10.73 -20.21
CA VAL A 26 4.98 -10.29 -19.47
C VAL A 26 6.24 -10.97 -19.99
N GLY A 27 7.29 -10.20 -20.28
CA GLY A 27 8.63 -10.72 -20.55
C GLY A 27 8.85 -11.30 -21.95
N PHE A 28 8.10 -10.84 -22.97
CA PHE A 28 8.28 -11.29 -24.37
C PHE A 28 8.85 -10.18 -25.25
N LYS A 29 9.95 -10.51 -25.96
CA LYS A 29 10.60 -9.74 -27.03
C LYS A 29 9.96 -9.93 -28.38
N SER A 30 9.57 -11.15 -28.66
CA SER A 30 8.83 -11.53 -29.85
C SER A 30 7.97 -12.76 -29.51
N PRO A 31 7.17 -13.29 -30.45
CA PRO A 31 6.51 -14.58 -30.25
C PRO A 31 7.47 -15.73 -29.94
N TYR A 32 8.76 -15.57 -30.29
CA TYR A 32 9.80 -16.61 -30.24
C TYR A 32 10.95 -16.29 -29.27
N ALA A 33 11.00 -15.08 -28.71
CA ALA A 33 12.07 -14.63 -27.81
C ALA A 33 11.52 -13.96 -26.55
N ARG A 34 12.12 -14.24 -25.40
CA ARG A 34 11.80 -13.61 -24.11
C ARG A 34 12.75 -12.46 -23.79
N TYR A 35 12.27 -11.45 -23.06
CA TYR A 35 13.13 -10.47 -22.38
C TYR A 35 13.50 -10.92 -20.97
N GLY A 36 14.57 -10.34 -20.44
CA GLY A 36 15.19 -10.63 -19.14
C GLY A 36 14.40 -10.19 -17.91
N ILE A 37 13.10 -10.50 -17.84
CA ILE A 37 12.41 -10.46 -16.56
C ILE A 37 12.98 -11.59 -15.68
N THR A 38 13.65 -11.22 -14.61
CA THR A 38 14.37 -12.18 -13.75
C THR A 38 13.54 -12.61 -12.55
N LYS A 39 12.48 -11.86 -12.19
CA LYS A 39 11.60 -12.21 -11.07
C LYS A 39 10.25 -11.51 -11.12
N ILE A 40 9.24 -12.19 -10.59
CA ILE A 40 7.90 -11.67 -10.35
C ILE A 40 7.66 -11.61 -8.85
N TYR A 41 7.20 -10.47 -8.35
CA TYR A 41 6.67 -10.36 -7.00
C TYR A 41 5.15 -10.52 -7.02
N GLY A 42 4.58 -11.23 -6.05
CA GLY A 42 3.14 -11.39 -5.96
C GLY A 42 2.70 -12.15 -4.71
N TYR A 43 1.41 -12.40 -4.59
CA TYR A 43 0.86 -13.11 -3.42
C TYR A 43 0.70 -14.60 -3.69
N LYS A 44 0.87 -15.43 -2.66
CA LYS A 44 0.59 -16.89 -2.75
C LYS A 44 -0.84 -17.15 -3.23
N LYS A 45 -1.01 -18.25 -3.98
CA LYS A 45 -2.28 -18.74 -4.55
C LYS A 45 -2.97 -17.74 -5.49
N THR A 46 -2.22 -16.91 -6.20
CA THR A 46 -2.77 -15.96 -7.20
C THR A 46 -2.44 -16.36 -8.63
N ALA A 47 -3.08 -15.71 -9.60
CA ALA A 47 -2.77 -15.86 -11.02
C ALA A 47 -1.29 -15.57 -11.31
N ALA A 48 -0.69 -14.60 -10.60
CA ALA A 48 0.72 -14.26 -10.70
C ALA A 48 1.64 -15.45 -10.39
N GLN A 49 1.38 -16.17 -9.30
CA GLN A 49 2.18 -17.33 -8.91
C GLN A 49 2.03 -18.47 -9.92
N LYS A 50 0.80 -18.75 -10.37
CA LYS A 50 0.51 -19.78 -11.39
C LYS A 50 1.22 -19.46 -12.70
N TRP A 51 1.14 -18.21 -13.15
CA TRP A 51 1.75 -17.75 -14.39
C TRP A 51 3.28 -17.80 -14.32
N ALA A 52 3.89 -17.34 -13.21
CA ALA A 52 5.33 -17.37 -13.03
C ALA A 52 5.86 -18.82 -13.06
N LYS A 53 5.18 -19.75 -12.36
CA LYS A 53 5.51 -21.18 -12.39
C LYS A 53 5.39 -21.76 -13.81
N LYS A 54 4.30 -21.48 -14.53
CA LYS A 54 4.09 -21.96 -15.91
C LYS A 54 5.18 -21.48 -16.87
N ASN A 55 5.73 -20.30 -16.64
CA ASN A 55 6.74 -19.70 -17.51
C ASN A 55 8.18 -19.89 -17.03
N GLY A 56 8.40 -20.59 -15.90
CA GLY A 56 9.74 -20.83 -15.35
C GLY A 56 10.43 -19.56 -14.80
N ILE A 57 9.65 -18.55 -14.40
CA ILE A 57 10.18 -17.28 -13.88
C ILE A 57 10.20 -17.32 -12.34
N PRO A 58 11.31 -16.94 -11.68
CA PRO A 58 11.39 -16.87 -10.22
C PRO A 58 10.26 -16.02 -9.62
N PHE A 59 9.58 -16.57 -8.61
CA PHE A 59 8.46 -15.90 -7.93
C PHE A 59 8.82 -15.56 -6.49
N VAL A 60 8.83 -14.28 -6.16
CA VAL A 60 9.06 -13.76 -4.81
C VAL A 60 7.72 -13.46 -4.15
N VAL A 61 7.43 -14.15 -3.06
CA VAL A 61 6.20 -13.93 -2.30
C VAL A 61 6.23 -12.57 -1.60
N LEU A 62 5.17 -11.80 -1.78
CA LEU A 62 4.89 -10.62 -0.96
C LEU A 62 4.12 -11.06 0.27
N GLU A 63 4.77 -10.92 1.42
CA GLU A 63 4.16 -11.13 2.72
C GLU A 63 2.95 -10.20 2.93
N LYS A 64 1.91 -10.73 3.60
CA LYS A 64 0.76 -9.91 3.96
C LYS A 64 1.20 -8.85 4.96
N LEU A 65 0.94 -7.59 4.63
CA LEU A 65 1.27 -6.46 5.51
C LEU A 65 0.32 -6.45 6.71
N GLY A 66 0.89 -6.28 7.91
CA GLY A 66 0.13 -6.10 9.13
C GLY A 66 -0.76 -4.86 9.04
N LYS A 67 -2.02 -5.00 9.44
CA LYS A 67 -2.91 -3.86 9.67
C LYS A 67 -2.48 -3.16 10.96
N PRO A 68 -2.41 -1.82 11.01
CA PRO A 68 -2.17 -1.12 12.27
C PRO A 68 -3.24 -1.48 13.29
N GLY A 69 -2.80 -1.90 14.48
CA GLY A 69 -3.71 -2.12 15.59
C GLY A 69 -4.31 -0.80 16.07
N THR A 70 -5.43 -0.90 16.79
CA THR A 70 -6.18 0.26 17.29
C THR A 70 -5.31 1.17 18.15
N GLY A 71 -5.26 2.45 17.78
CA GLY A 71 -4.72 3.51 18.62
C GLY A 71 -5.78 4.58 18.92
N SER A 72 -5.33 5.82 19.14
CA SER A 72 -6.17 6.94 19.54
C SER A 72 -5.98 8.17 18.66
N VAL A 73 -7.02 9.00 18.60
CA VAL A 73 -7.00 10.34 17.98
C VAL A 73 -7.46 11.34 19.02
N LYS A 74 -6.71 12.41 19.21
CA LYS A 74 -7.01 13.44 20.21
C LYS A 74 -6.89 14.83 19.58
N ASN A 75 -7.83 15.71 19.92
CA ASN A 75 -7.68 17.13 19.64
C ASN A 75 -6.53 17.67 20.50
N VAL A 76 -5.60 18.41 19.89
CA VAL A 76 -4.51 19.08 20.61
C VAL A 76 -4.43 20.54 20.17
N LYS A 77 -3.74 21.37 20.96
CA LYS A 77 -3.65 22.82 20.74
C LYS A 77 -3.09 23.14 19.34
N GLY A 78 -3.53 24.29 18.80
CA GLY A 78 -3.03 24.81 17.52
C GLY A 78 -3.68 24.22 16.27
N GLY A 79 -4.93 23.72 16.37
CA GLY A 79 -5.64 23.16 15.21
C GLY A 79 -4.99 21.88 14.71
N LYS A 80 -4.65 20.98 15.63
CA LYS A 80 -3.95 19.73 15.33
C LYS A 80 -4.69 18.55 15.93
N ILE A 81 -4.53 17.40 15.29
CA ILE A 81 -5.00 16.13 15.82
C ILE A 81 -3.77 15.25 16.04
N ALA A 82 -3.56 14.84 17.29
CA ALA A 82 -2.55 13.83 17.61
C ALA A 82 -3.10 12.46 17.24
N VAL A 83 -2.43 11.76 16.32
CA VAL A 83 -2.80 10.43 15.84
C VAL A 83 -1.79 9.42 16.36
N THR A 84 -2.28 8.34 16.98
CA THR A 84 -1.47 7.23 17.47
C THR A 84 -2.01 5.90 16.96
N TRP A 85 -1.14 4.92 16.76
CA TRP A 85 -1.51 3.58 16.28
C TRP A 85 -0.58 2.51 16.88
N LYS A 86 -1.02 1.25 16.92
CA LYS A 86 -0.13 0.14 17.27
C LYS A 86 0.70 -0.28 16.06
N LYS A 87 1.91 -0.78 16.31
CA LYS A 87 2.84 -1.22 15.26
C LYS A 87 2.22 -2.28 14.35
N SER A 88 2.62 -2.26 13.08
CA SER A 88 2.29 -3.29 12.10
C SER A 88 3.51 -4.14 11.78
N SER A 89 3.31 -5.42 11.50
CA SER A 89 4.35 -6.30 10.97
C SER A 89 4.56 -6.09 9.47
N ASN A 90 5.78 -6.35 9.01
CA ASN A 90 6.17 -6.38 7.59
C ASN A 90 6.05 -5.05 6.82
N VAL A 91 5.96 -3.89 7.48
CA VAL A 91 5.82 -2.57 6.83
C VAL A 91 7.08 -1.73 6.97
N ASP A 92 7.30 -0.80 6.04
CA ASP A 92 8.40 0.17 6.09
C ASP A 92 7.98 1.47 6.79
N GLY A 93 6.68 1.73 6.86
CA GLY A 93 6.10 2.92 7.49
C GLY A 93 4.58 2.91 7.41
N TYR A 94 3.98 4.08 7.66
CA TYR A 94 2.54 4.25 7.75
C TYR A 94 2.03 5.39 6.88
N GLU A 95 0.75 5.34 6.54
CA GLU A 95 0.04 6.41 5.88
C GLU A 95 -1.21 6.74 6.70
N ILE A 96 -1.31 8.00 7.12
CA ILE A 96 -2.47 8.55 7.80
C ILE A 96 -3.37 9.17 6.75
N GLN A 97 -4.65 8.85 6.80
CA GLN A 97 -5.66 9.48 5.95
C GLN A 97 -6.73 10.12 6.82
N TYR A 98 -7.10 11.35 6.48
CA TYR A 98 -8.12 12.08 7.21
C TYR A 98 -8.97 12.97 6.30
N ALA A 99 -10.22 13.18 6.70
CA ALA A 99 -11.19 14.03 6.01
C ALA A 99 -12.21 14.57 7.02
N ASP A 100 -12.96 15.60 6.66
CA ASP A 100 -14.08 16.14 7.47
C ASP A 100 -15.40 15.40 7.23
N ASN A 101 -15.35 14.24 6.57
CA ASN A 101 -16.50 13.38 6.31
C ASN A 101 -16.09 11.90 6.43
N ALA A 102 -17.05 11.04 6.78
CA ALA A 102 -16.81 9.62 7.02
C ALA A 102 -16.51 8.80 5.75
N ALA A 103 -16.88 9.34 4.58
CA ALA A 103 -16.63 8.72 3.27
C ALA A 103 -15.19 8.96 2.77
N PHE A 104 -14.43 9.84 3.44
CA PHE A 104 -13.11 10.27 3.00
C PHE A 104 -13.11 10.89 1.59
N THR A 105 -14.19 11.59 1.21
CA THR A 105 -14.17 12.46 0.03
C THR A 105 -13.30 13.69 0.33
N GLY A 106 -12.50 14.15 -0.63
CA GLY A 106 -11.55 15.26 -0.39
C GLY A 106 -10.46 14.96 0.66
N LYS A 107 -10.17 13.67 0.92
CA LYS A 107 -9.20 13.23 1.92
C LYS A 107 -7.81 13.83 1.73
N LYS A 108 -7.15 14.09 2.86
CA LYS A 108 -5.71 14.36 2.95
C LYS A 108 -4.97 13.12 3.40
N THR A 109 -3.72 12.99 2.96
CA THR A 109 -2.85 11.87 3.31
C THR A 109 -1.48 12.35 3.78
N VAL A 110 -0.94 11.72 4.83
CA VAL A 110 0.40 11.99 5.35
C VAL A 110 1.17 10.68 5.42
N LYS A 111 2.32 10.61 4.75
CA LYS A 111 3.25 9.49 4.87
C LYS A 111 4.15 9.66 6.09
N VAL A 112 4.33 8.58 6.82
CA VAL A 112 5.13 8.51 8.05
C VAL A 112 6.15 7.39 7.87
N PRO A 113 7.40 7.70 7.50
CA PRO A 113 8.44 6.69 7.37
C PRO A 113 8.85 6.13 8.74
N GLY A 114 9.32 4.88 8.73
CA GLY A 114 9.84 4.21 9.92
C GLY A 114 8.79 3.35 10.62
N VAL A 115 9.06 2.06 10.69
CA VAL A 115 8.19 1.07 11.36
C VAL A 115 7.99 1.33 12.85
N LYS A 116 8.99 1.96 13.51
CA LYS A 116 8.97 2.29 14.94
C LYS A 116 8.12 3.53 15.24
N THR A 117 7.84 4.38 14.25
CA THR A 117 7.06 5.61 14.42
C THR A 117 5.58 5.28 14.52
N THR A 118 5.00 5.48 15.70
CA THR A 118 3.60 5.12 16.02
C THR A 118 2.72 6.30 16.41
N LYS A 119 3.24 7.52 16.25
CA LYS A 119 2.54 8.77 16.55
C LYS A 119 2.89 9.85 15.53
N LYS A 120 1.92 10.69 15.18
CA LYS A 120 2.12 11.88 14.36
C LYS A 120 0.94 12.83 14.53
N ASP A 121 1.24 14.13 14.59
CA ASP A 121 0.22 15.17 14.57
C ASP A 121 -0.10 15.58 13.14
N VAL A 122 -1.38 15.82 12.86
CA VAL A 122 -1.85 16.37 11.58
C VAL A 122 -2.54 17.71 11.80
N SER A 123 -2.21 18.70 10.98
CA SER A 123 -2.80 20.04 11.05
C SER A 123 -4.14 20.11 10.31
N VAL A 124 -5.11 20.76 10.92
CA VAL A 124 -6.51 20.81 10.48
C VAL A 124 -7.16 22.15 10.83
N LYS A 125 -8.29 22.44 10.20
CA LYS A 125 -9.06 23.64 10.53
C LYS A 125 -9.84 23.42 11.84
N LYS A 126 -9.87 24.43 12.68
CA LYS A 126 -10.63 24.44 13.93
C LYS A 126 -12.14 24.47 13.67
N GLY A 127 -12.92 24.08 14.68
CA GLY A 127 -14.39 24.07 14.62
C GLY A 127 -14.98 22.97 13.72
N LYS A 128 -14.18 21.99 13.30
CA LYS A 128 -14.60 20.90 12.42
C LYS A 128 -14.43 19.53 13.08
N THR A 129 -15.20 18.57 12.60
CA THR A 129 -15.05 17.16 12.95
C THR A 129 -14.28 16.44 11.86
N TYR A 130 -13.33 15.60 12.25
CA TYR A 130 -12.51 14.83 11.34
C TYR A 130 -12.63 13.32 11.59
N TYR A 131 -12.54 12.57 10.49
CA TYR A 131 -12.44 11.12 10.46
C TYR A 131 -11.03 10.75 10.03
N ILE A 132 -10.40 9.83 10.75
CA ILE A 132 -9.00 9.45 10.58
C ILE A 132 -8.88 7.93 10.54
N ARG A 133 -8.02 7.43 9.66
CA ARG A 133 -7.58 6.03 9.62
C ARG A 133 -6.12 5.94 9.23
N VAL A 134 -5.46 4.86 9.64
CA VAL A 134 -4.04 4.61 9.38
C VAL A 134 -3.88 3.26 8.69
N ARG A 135 -2.97 3.16 7.72
CA ARG A 135 -2.53 1.88 7.14
C ARG A 135 -1.03 1.80 7.11
N GLY A 136 -0.49 0.60 7.10
CA GLY A 136 0.92 0.36 6.84
C GLY A 136 1.22 0.40 5.35
N TYR A 137 2.45 0.76 4.98
CA TYR A 137 2.93 0.65 3.61
C TYR A 137 4.29 -0.04 3.54
N LYS A 138 4.58 -0.65 2.39
CA LYS A 138 5.90 -1.21 2.05
C LYS A 138 6.27 -0.84 0.63
N LYS A 139 7.53 -0.54 0.36
CA LYS A 139 8.03 -0.33 -1.00
C LYS A 139 8.80 -1.57 -1.48
N VAL A 140 8.40 -2.13 -2.61
CA VAL A 140 9.11 -3.25 -3.26
C VAL A 140 9.26 -2.92 -4.74
N SER A 141 10.51 -2.87 -5.22
CA SER A 141 10.82 -2.59 -6.62
C SER A 141 10.16 -1.30 -7.15
N GLY A 142 10.25 -0.21 -6.38
CA GLY A 142 9.67 1.10 -6.73
C GLY A 142 8.16 1.25 -6.50
N LEU A 143 7.44 0.15 -6.34
CA LEU A 143 6.00 0.15 -6.11
C LEU A 143 5.66 0.16 -4.62
N THR A 144 4.61 0.90 -4.24
CA THR A 144 4.15 0.99 -2.84
C THR A 144 2.92 0.10 -2.63
N TYR A 145 3.02 -0.82 -1.67
CA TYR A 145 1.96 -1.70 -1.20
C TYR A 145 1.41 -1.22 0.11
N TYR A 146 0.17 -1.58 0.38
CA TYR A 146 -0.55 -1.12 1.54
C TYR A 146 -1.22 -2.26 2.28
N SER A 147 -1.22 -2.20 3.61
CA SER A 147 -2.09 -3.06 4.40
C SER A 147 -3.54 -2.59 4.34
N ALA A 148 -4.44 -3.38 4.90
CA ALA A 148 -5.80 -2.92 5.17
C ALA A 148 -5.77 -1.67 6.08
N TRP A 149 -6.77 -0.81 5.93
CA TRP A 149 -6.94 0.32 6.83
C TRP A 149 -7.25 -0.14 8.26
N SER A 150 -6.77 0.62 9.25
CA SER A 150 -7.28 0.54 10.62
C SER A 150 -8.78 0.86 10.66
N GLY A 151 -9.42 0.58 11.80
CA GLY A 151 -10.74 1.14 12.06
C GLY A 151 -10.69 2.67 11.98
N LYS A 152 -11.74 3.27 11.41
CA LYS A 152 -11.88 4.74 11.38
C LYS A 152 -12.17 5.27 12.78
N LYS A 153 -11.57 6.40 13.13
CA LYS A 153 -11.82 7.14 14.37
C LYS A 153 -12.31 8.55 14.05
N LYS A 154 -13.11 9.13 14.95
CA LYS A 154 -13.73 10.45 14.83
C LYS A 154 -13.20 11.36 15.93
N VAL A 155 -12.95 12.63 15.63
CA VAL A 155 -12.55 13.65 16.61
C VAL A 155 -13.04 15.03 16.20
N SER A 156 -13.56 15.79 17.16
CA SER A 156 -13.95 17.18 16.97
C SER A 156 -12.82 18.11 17.41
N VAL A 157 -12.49 19.09 16.59
CA VAL A 157 -11.45 20.09 16.88
C VAL A 157 -12.14 21.37 17.32
N SER A 158 -11.85 21.80 18.55
CA SER A 158 -12.40 23.01 19.15
C SER A 158 -12.02 24.27 18.36
N LYS A 159 -12.81 25.34 18.50
CA LYS A 159 -12.46 26.70 18.03
C LYS A 159 -11.25 27.25 18.80
#